data_AF-A0A164B409-F1
#
_entry.id   AF-A0A164B409-F1
#
_cell.length_a   1.000
_cell.length_b   1.000
_cell.length_c   1.000
_cell.angle_alpha   90.00
_cell.angle_beta   90.00
_cell.angle_gamma   90.00
#
_symmetry.space_group_name_H-M   'P 1'
#
loop_
_entity.id
_entity.type
_entity.pdbx_description
1 polymer ?
#
loop_
_entity_poly.entity_id
_entity_poly.type
_entity_poly.pdbx_seq_one_letter_code
_entity_poly.pdbx_strand_id
1 'polypeptide(L)'
;MDEPGVEYRVAGWADLFLPSAAEKSGNMNRVISFLQLFAPKDFPATAYDRIDLDDGVQWEVWGESNRYSNGPFWDPGMSVWYLKKVTG
;
A
#
# COMPACT_ATOMS: atom_id res chain seq x y z
N MET A 1 -4.22 -18.92 -12.23
CA MET A 1 -3.23 -17.87 -12.47
C MET A 1 -4.06 -16.60 -12.50
N ASP A 2 -3.85 -15.69 -11.55
CA ASP A 2 -4.59 -14.41 -11.54
C ASP A 2 -4.26 -13.66 -12.84
N GLU A 3 -5.26 -13.04 -13.45
CA GLU A 3 -5.07 -12.21 -14.65
C GLU A 3 -4.30 -10.95 -14.26
N PRO A 4 -3.33 -10.48 -15.07
CA PRO A 4 -2.61 -9.25 -14.76
C PRO A 4 -3.61 -8.08 -14.67
N GLY A 5 -3.49 -7.29 -13.60
CA GLY A 5 -4.31 -6.10 -13.38
C GLY A 5 -4.10 -5.01 -14.43
N VAL A 6 -4.79 -3.88 -14.25
CA VAL A 6 -4.60 -2.68 -15.08
C VAL A 6 -3.39 -1.89 -14.57
N GLU A 7 -2.48 -1.51 -15.47
CA GLU A 7 -1.31 -0.70 -15.11
C GLU A 7 -1.70 0.76 -14.86
N TYR A 8 -1.21 1.32 -13.75
CA TYR A 8 -1.42 2.71 -13.37
C TYR A 8 -0.11 3.37 -12.96
N ARG A 9 0.05 4.65 -13.33
CA ARG A 9 1.18 5.45 -12.89
C ARG A 9 0.98 5.94 -11.47
N VAL A 10 2.02 5.78 -10.66
CA VAL A 10 2.09 6.25 -9.28
C VAL A 10 3.33 7.13 -9.09
N ALA A 11 3.38 7.91 -8.03
CA ALA A 11 4.56 8.71 -7.71
C ALA A 11 5.69 7.84 -7.12
N GLY A 12 5.32 6.72 -6.49
CA GLY A 12 6.25 5.73 -5.98
C GLY A 12 5.69 5.01 -4.76
N TRP A 13 6.51 4.16 -4.16
CA TRP A 13 6.21 3.48 -2.91
C TRP A 13 7.43 3.43 -2.00
N ALA A 14 7.19 3.26 -0.70
CA ALA A 14 8.25 3.12 0.30
C ALA A 14 7.91 2.02 1.30
N ASP A 15 8.89 1.17 1.61
CA ASP A 15 8.78 0.20 2.69
C ASP A 15 8.60 0.91 4.03
N LEU A 16 7.55 0.52 4.74
CA LEU A 16 7.37 0.92 6.12
C LEU A 16 7.91 -0.20 7.00
N PHE A 17 9.07 0.05 7.59
CA PHE A 17 9.47 -0.72 8.76
C PHE A 17 8.63 -0.26 9.96
N LEU A 18 7.54 -0.98 10.24
CA LEU A 18 6.77 -0.81 11.47
C LEU A 18 7.25 -1.87 12.48
N PRO A 19 7.98 -1.50 13.55
CA PRO A 19 8.44 -2.45 14.56
C PRO A 19 7.30 -3.22 15.25
N SER A 20 6.11 -2.62 15.31
CA SER A 20 4.89 -3.22 15.86
C SER A 20 4.24 -4.28 14.95
N ALA A 21 4.71 -4.43 13.71
CA ALA A 21 4.23 -5.41 12.75
C ALA A 21 4.88 -6.80 12.89
N ALA A 22 5.82 -6.94 13.83
CA ALA A 22 6.36 -8.23 14.24
C ALA A 22 5.39 -8.87 15.23
N GLU A 23 4.47 -9.69 14.72
CA GLU A 23 3.61 -10.50 15.57
C GLU A 23 4.37 -11.75 16.02
N LYS A 24 4.42 -11.97 17.33
CA LYS A 24 4.99 -13.17 17.93
C LYS A 24 3.86 -14.15 18.22
N SER A 25 3.72 -15.19 17.41
CA SER A 25 2.79 -16.29 17.67
C SER A 25 3.58 -17.55 18.00
N GLY A 26 3.60 -17.92 19.28
CA GLY A 26 4.37 -19.07 19.78
C GLY A 26 5.88 -18.95 19.52
N ASN A 27 6.45 -19.93 18.80
CA ASN A 27 7.87 -20.00 18.42
C ASN A 27 8.19 -19.38 17.06
N MET A 28 7.23 -18.72 16.39
CA MET A 28 7.41 -18.12 15.08
C MET A 28 7.36 -16.59 15.16
N ASN A 29 8.34 -15.93 14.53
CA ASN A 29 8.29 -14.50 14.25
C ASN A 29 7.61 -14.33 12.88
N ARG A 30 6.38 -13.81 12.84
CA ARG A 30 5.75 -13.42 11.58
C ARG A 30 6.00 -11.92 11.39
N VAL A 31 6.74 -11.58 10.36
CA VAL A 31 6.95 -10.18 9.97
C VAL A 31 5.82 -9.83 9.01
N ILE A 32 4.92 -8.93 9.44
CA ILE A 32 3.96 -8.33 8.53
C ILE A 32 4.66 -7.16 7.84
N SER A 33 4.90 -7.28 6.53
CA SER A 33 5.46 -6.19 5.74
C SER A 33 4.36 -5.19 5.38
N PHE A 34 4.64 -3.92 5.60
CA PHE A 34 3.79 -2.79 5.23
C PHE A 34 4.52 -1.89 4.24
N LEU A 35 3.76 -1.27 3.34
CA LEU A 35 4.29 -0.39 2.30
C LEU A 35 3.36 0.81 2.13
N GLN A 36 3.92 2.00 1.94
CA GLN A 36 3.15 3.20 1.60
C GLN A 36 3.18 3.41 0.11
N LEU A 37 2.01 3.43 -0.51
CA LEU A 37 1.84 3.77 -1.92
C LEU A 37 1.46 5.23 -2.05
N PHE A 38 2.22 5.98 -2.84
CA PHE A 38 1.96 7.39 -3.15
C PHE A 38 1.41 7.48 -4.57
N ALA A 39 0.13 7.80 -4.70
CA ALA A 39 -0.53 7.87 -6.01
C ALA A 39 -1.41 9.12 -6.15
N PRO A 40 -1.75 9.51 -7.40
CA PRO A 40 -2.73 10.55 -7.65
C PRO A 40 -4.07 10.29 -6.95
N LYS A 41 -4.81 11.34 -6.62
CA LYS A 41 -6.10 11.25 -5.90
C LYS A 41 -7.19 10.42 -6.63
N ASP A 42 -7.04 10.23 -7.94
CA ASP A 42 -7.92 9.49 -8.84
C ASP A 42 -7.44 8.05 -9.08
N PHE A 43 -6.38 7.63 -8.39
CA PHE A 43 -5.97 6.23 -8.37
C PHE A 43 -7.11 5.35 -7.85
N PRO A 44 -7.53 4.31 -8.60
CA PRO A 44 -8.83 3.67 -8.38
C PRO A 44 -8.85 2.61 -7.27
N ALA A 45 -7.82 2.56 -6.41
CA ALA A 45 -7.72 1.54 -5.38
C ALA A 45 -8.58 1.84 -4.16
N THR A 46 -9.33 0.83 -3.73
CA THR A 46 -10.18 0.78 -2.55
C THR A 46 -9.67 -0.26 -1.55
N ALA A 47 -10.21 -0.25 -0.33
CA ALA A 47 -9.83 -1.21 0.69
C ALA A 47 -10.02 -2.66 0.20
N TYR A 48 -9.07 -3.54 0.53
CA TYR A 48 -8.99 -4.95 0.12
C TYR A 48 -8.66 -5.20 -1.36
N ASP A 49 -8.47 -4.16 -2.18
CA ASP A 49 -7.94 -4.35 -3.53
C ASP A 49 -6.52 -4.93 -3.50
N ARG A 50 -6.19 -5.65 -4.57
CA ARG A 50 -4.87 -6.26 -4.78
C ARG A 50 -4.08 -5.41 -5.75
N ILE A 51 -2.83 -5.12 -5.38
CA ILE A 51 -1.89 -4.35 -6.18
C ILE A 51 -0.65 -5.20 -6.41
N ASP A 52 -0.36 -5.45 -7.67
CA ASP A 52 0.90 -6.05 -8.10
C ASP A 52 1.91 -4.93 -8.33
N LEU A 53 3.05 -5.00 -7.65
CA LEU A 53 4.18 -4.13 -7.93
C LEU A 53 5.12 -4.79 -8.96
N ASP A 54 6.02 -3.99 -9.53
CA ASP A 54 6.99 -4.41 -10.54
C ASP A 54 8.02 -5.43 -10.01
N ASP A 55 8.15 -5.55 -8.69
CA ASP A 55 8.94 -6.57 -8.00
C ASP A 55 8.30 -7.97 -8.01
N GLY A 56 7.10 -8.10 -8.57
CA GLY A 56 6.34 -9.35 -8.62
C GLY A 56 5.71 -9.74 -7.27
N VAL A 57 5.72 -8.84 -6.28
CA VAL A 57 5.05 -9.03 -5.00
C VAL A 57 3.65 -8.44 -5.06
N GLN A 58 2.68 -9.23 -4.60
CA GLN A 58 1.31 -8.81 -4.47
C GLN A 58 1.02 -8.26 -3.08
N TRP A 59 0.35 -7.13 -3.05
CA TRP A 59 -0.02 -6.40 -1.83
C TRP A 59 -1.52 -6.17 -1.76
N GLU A 60 -2.05 -6.13 -0.55
CA GLU A 60 -3.46 -5.83 -0.26
C GLU A 60 -3.58 -4.41 0.29
N VAL A 61 -4.52 -3.64 -0.24
CA VAL A 61 -4.83 -2.30 0.26
C VAL A 61 -5.48 -2.38 1.63
N TRP A 62 -4.83 -1.76 2.61
CA TRP A 62 -5.27 -1.75 3.99
C TRP A 62 -5.95 -0.43 4.35
N GLY A 63 -7.27 -0.42 4.24
CA GLY A 63 -8.11 0.73 4.57
C GLY A 63 -8.18 1.78 3.46
N GLU A 64 -8.70 2.95 3.84
CA GLU A 64 -8.91 4.07 2.93
C GLU A 64 -7.64 4.89 2.68
N SER A 65 -7.61 5.59 1.54
CA SER A 65 -6.52 6.51 1.21
C SER A 65 -6.48 7.71 2.18
N ASN A 66 -5.26 8.13 2.54
CA ASN A 66 -5.03 9.36 3.27
C ASN A 66 -4.66 10.47 2.29
N ARG A 67 -5.53 11.47 2.17
CA ARG A 67 -5.27 12.64 1.32
C ARG A 67 -4.27 13.58 1.99
N TYR A 68 -3.16 13.87 1.32
CA TYR A 68 -2.18 14.84 1.80
C TYR A 68 -2.48 16.24 1.24
N SER A 69 -3.45 16.91 1.83
CA SER A 69 -3.67 18.36 1.64
C SER A 69 -3.05 19.11 2.83
N ASN A 70 -1.82 19.62 2.71
CA ASN A 70 -1.18 20.33 3.83
C ASN A 70 -1.62 21.82 3.94
N GLY A 71 -2.84 22.16 3.51
CA GLY A 71 -3.44 23.48 3.73
C GLY A 71 -4.64 23.78 2.83
N PRO A 72 -5.39 24.86 3.11
CA PRO A 72 -6.57 25.26 2.34
C PRO A 72 -6.27 25.74 0.91
N PHE A 73 -5.00 26.04 0.60
CA PHE A 73 -4.56 26.57 -0.69
C PHE A 73 -3.51 25.71 -1.40
N TRP A 74 -3.09 24.60 -0.79
CA TRP A 74 -2.11 23.69 -1.37
C TRP A 74 -2.66 22.27 -1.40
N ASP A 75 -2.95 21.80 -2.61
CA ASP A 75 -3.37 20.44 -2.90
C ASP A 75 -2.41 19.86 -3.95
N PRO A 76 -1.41 19.06 -3.55
CA PRO A 76 -0.50 18.42 -4.49
C PRO A 76 -1.20 17.33 -5.32
N GLY A 77 -2.48 17.02 -5.06
CA GLY A 77 -3.22 15.99 -5.78
C GLY A 77 -2.76 14.56 -5.44
N MET A 78 -2.07 14.39 -4.31
CA MET A 78 -1.47 13.12 -3.87
C MET A 78 -2.21 12.53 -2.68
N SER A 79 -2.39 11.22 -2.73
CA SER A 79 -2.94 10.40 -1.66
C SER A 79 -1.99 9.26 -1.33
N VAL A 80 -2.09 8.77 -0.10
CA VAL A 80 -1.28 7.65 0.41
C VAL A 80 -2.16 6.49 0.82
N TRP A 81 -1.87 5.31 0.27
CA TRP A 81 -2.48 4.06 0.69
C TRP A 81 -1.47 3.26 1.51
N TYR A 82 -1.94 2.57 2.54
CA TYR A 82 -1.16 1.57 3.23
C TYR A 82 -1.43 0.22 2.61
N LEU A 83 -0.37 -0.49 2.25
CA LEU A 83 -0.45 -1.82 1.68
C LEU A 83 0.14 -2.83 2.66
N LYS A 84 -0.46 -4.02 2.71
CA LYS A 84 0.01 -5.17 3.48
C LYS A 84 0.39 -6.28 2.52
N LYS A 85 1.56 -6.89 2.71
CA LYS A 85 2.01 -7.98 1.85
C LYS A 85 1.03 -9.17 1.94
N VAL A 86 0.56 -9.66 0.81
CA VAL A 86 -0.23 -10.91 0.77
C VAL A 86 0.73 -12.05 1.08
N THR A 87 0.48 -12.75 2.19
CA THR A 87 1.23 -13.96 2.54
C THR A 87 0.45 -15.16 2.05
N GLY A 88 0.98 -15.83 1.03
CA GLY A 88 0.56 -17.17 0.60
C GLY A 88 1.17 -18.27 1.45
#